data_AF-A0A0S4QFW6-F1
#
_entry.id   AF-A0A0S4QFW6-F1
#
_cell.length_a   1.000
_cell.length_b   1.000
_cell.length_c   1.000
_cell.angle_alpha   90.00
_cell.angle_beta   90.00
_cell.angle_gamma   90.00
#
_symmetry.space_group_name_H-M   'P 1'
#
loop_
_entity.id
_entity.type
_entity.pdbx_description
1 polymer ?
#
loop_
_entity_poly.entity_id
_entity_poly.type
_entity_poly.pdbx_seq_one_letter_code
_entity_poly.pdbx_strand_id
1 'polypeptide(L)'
;MVELLAFYSSILEGEAKLPNNSEEAISAAGLEYFYHEGRVQTRVKSESDFAHAGPYLSAVAGALSKPLPPERSEIVRKSLLTQIVSAFEVHLGALMRIHLSVHRKALGADEKEFSLADLLAYGSIEEAVEDLVDRRVEDFTRRGLEHWASQFERLGTPKMRDLAIDWDTFVEVLERRNAVVHHNSTVSRQYVARVREAKRNNIQLRSILRIDVPYLNSALPSVLAVGVGVGCSLALKLEKSEQSEIGNEIVDIQYSAMTQGWWSVAEKMGGVLPANMRAGIRLRCQVNSWISGQELNGPNSNRAEIERWDTSALAPIYKIAQRCLLGDYNAAVPEIIEIMKSGDLSEIDLRRWPLFKGLRENVDLAQIFPHESGNGPAEGPESLQQNPS
;
A
#
# COMPACT_ATOMS: atom_id res chain seq x y z
N MET A 1 -17.94 -3.34 43.43
CA MET A 1 -17.83 -2.42 42.27
C MET A 1 -17.11 -1.14 42.66
N VAL A 2 -17.54 -0.43 43.71
CA VAL A 2 -16.86 0.77 44.26
C VAL A 2 -15.41 0.48 44.66
N GLU A 3 -15.15 -0.64 45.35
CA GLU A 3 -13.79 -1.04 45.74
C GLU A 3 -12.89 -1.41 44.54
N LEU A 4 -13.47 -1.98 43.49
CA LEU A 4 -12.76 -2.32 42.25
C LEU A 4 -12.37 -1.05 41.49
N LEU A 5 -13.28 -0.07 41.44
CA LEU A 5 -13.05 1.22 40.81
C LEU A 5 -12.01 2.04 41.59
N ALA A 6 -12.05 2.01 42.93
CA ALA A 6 -11.04 2.66 43.78
C ALA A 6 -9.65 2.05 43.58
N PHE A 7 -9.54 0.73 43.45
CA PHE A 7 -8.28 0.04 43.17
C PHE A 7 -7.75 0.34 41.76
N TYR A 8 -8.61 0.42 40.74
CA TYR A 8 -8.20 0.84 39.41
C TYR A 8 -7.77 2.32 39.37
N SER A 9 -8.44 3.20 40.12
CA SER A 9 -8.05 4.61 40.26
C SER A 9 -6.65 4.74 40.89
N SER A 10 -6.36 3.98 41.96
CA SER A 10 -5.06 4.05 42.63
C SER A 10 -3.89 3.50 41.79
N ILE A 11 -4.15 2.55 40.88
CA ILE A 11 -3.16 2.11 39.88
C ILE A 11 -2.93 3.20 38.83
N LEU A 12 -4.00 3.83 38.33
CA LEU A 12 -3.91 4.90 37.32
C LEU A 12 -3.27 6.18 37.88
N GLU A 13 -3.46 6.46 39.16
CA GLU A 13 -2.89 7.60 39.89
C GLU A 13 -1.47 7.32 40.40
N GLY A 14 -0.95 6.09 40.22
CA GLY A 14 0.42 5.71 40.57
C GLY A 14 0.66 5.46 42.06
N GLU A 15 -0.39 5.43 42.88
CA GLU A 15 -0.34 5.20 44.33
C GLU A 15 -0.17 3.72 44.68
N ALA A 16 -0.65 2.82 43.81
CA ALA A 16 -0.47 1.38 43.93
C ALA A 16 0.49 0.84 42.85
N LYS A 17 1.56 0.15 43.27
CA LYS A 17 2.47 -0.55 42.34
C LYS A 17 1.95 -1.96 42.07
N LEU A 18 1.78 -2.29 40.79
CA LEU A 18 1.60 -3.69 40.38
C LEU A 18 2.91 -4.45 40.62
N PRO A 19 2.85 -5.71 41.08
CA PRO A 19 4.03 -6.52 41.30
C PRO A 19 4.77 -6.75 39.98
N ASN A 20 6.08 -6.56 40.01
CA ASN A 20 6.94 -6.65 38.83
C ASN A 20 7.23 -8.10 38.39
N ASN A 21 6.85 -9.10 39.19
CA ASN A 21 7.13 -10.52 38.95
C ASN A 21 5.88 -11.39 39.06
N SER A 22 5.90 -12.52 38.35
CA SER A 22 4.79 -13.46 38.14
C SER A 22 4.28 -14.21 39.38
N GLU A 23 4.79 -13.92 40.57
CA GLU A 23 4.46 -14.66 41.80
C GLU A 23 3.70 -13.85 42.85
N GLU A 24 3.62 -12.52 42.72
CA GLU A 24 2.86 -11.69 43.65
C GLU A 24 1.45 -11.44 43.09
N ALA A 25 0.44 -12.01 43.76
CA ALA A 25 -0.96 -11.82 43.41
C ALA A 25 -1.61 -10.74 44.29
N ILE A 26 -2.16 -9.68 43.70
CA ILE A 26 -2.97 -8.72 44.46
C ILE A 26 -4.40 -9.26 44.54
N SER A 27 -4.99 -9.17 45.73
CA SER A 27 -6.30 -9.71 46.03
C SER A 27 -7.31 -8.59 46.26
N ALA A 28 -8.32 -8.50 45.40
CA ALA A 28 -9.40 -7.53 45.57
C ALA A 28 -10.73 -8.14 45.09
N ALA A 29 -11.80 -7.93 45.87
CA ALA A 29 -13.16 -8.34 45.51
C ALA A 29 -13.31 -9.82 45.06
N GLY A 30 -12.62 -10.76 45.72
CA GLY A 30 -12.70 -12.20 45.40
C GLY A 30 -11.89 -12.64 44.18
N LEU A 31 -11.13 -11.74 43.56
CA LEU A 31 -10.26 -12.00 42.42
C LEU A 31 -8.78 -11.86 42.82
N GLU A 32 -7.97 -12.80 42.33
CA GLU A 32 -6.51 -12.72 42.28
C GLU A 32 -6.07 -12.15 40.94
N TYR A 33 -5.24 -11.12 41.00
CA TYR A 33 -4.61 -10.49 39.84
C TYR A 33 -3.13 -10.85 39.85
N PHE A 34 -2.61 -11.45 38.77
CA PHE A 34 -1.20 -11.83 38.67
C PHE A 34 -0.63 -11.51 37.28
N TYR A 35 0.69 -11.38 37.18
CA TYR A 35 1.37 -11.00 35.95
C TYR A 35 1.91 -12.23 35.20
N HIS A 36 1.51 -12.43 33.94
CA HIS A 36 2.02 -13.53 33.11
C HIS A 36 2.14 -13.08 31.65
N GLU A 37 3.32 -13.27 31.05
CA GLU A 37 3.63 -12.92 29.65
C GLU A 37 3.28 -11.47 29.26
N GLY A 38 3.60 -10.50 30.11
CA GLY A 38 3.33 -9.09 29.81
C GLY A 38 1.86 -8.68 29.99
N ARG A 39 1.02 -9.54 30.57
CA ARG A 39 -0.42 -9.30 30.78
C ARG A 39 -0.81 -9.55 32.23
N VAL A 40 -1.75 -8.75 32.72
CA VAL A 40 -2.45 -9.04 33.98
C VAL A 40 -3.50 -10.11 33.70
N GLN A 41 -3.38 -11.25 34.36
CA GLN A 41 -4.37 -12.31 34.35
C GLN A 41 -5.18 -12.26 35.65
N THR A 42 -6.43 -12.70 35.57
CA THR A 42 -7.33 -12.81 36.72
C THR A 42 -7.68 -14.26 36.97
N ARG A 43 -7.67 -14.66 38.24
CA ARG A 43 -8.19 -15.95 38.70
C ARG A 43 -9.10 -15.72 39.89
N VAL A 44 -10.13 -16.53 40.00
CA VAL A 44 -11.06 -16.49 41.15
C VAL A 44 -10.43 -17.21 42.33
N LYS A 45 -10.46 -16.58 43.53
CA LYS A 45 -9.85 -17.14 44.74
C LYS A 45 -10.53 -18.40 45.26
N SER A 46 -11.86 -18.44 45.25
CA SER A 46 -12.63 -19.59 45.71
C SER A 46 -13.98 -19.68 44.99
N GLU A 47 -14.46 -20.90 44.70
CA GLU A 47 -15.81 -21.12 44.16
C GLU A 47 -16.92 -20.71 45.15
N SER A 48 -16.62 -20.69 46.46
CA SER A 48 -17.59 -20.31 47.51
C SER A 48 -17.94 -18.83 47.54
N ASP A 49 -17.06 -17.95 47.06
CA ASP A 49 -17.33 -16.51 46.96
C ASP A 49 -18.26 -16.16 45.78
N PHE A 50 -18.56 -17.12 44.92
CA PHE A 50 -19.34 -16.96 43.68
C PHE A 50 -20.84 -17.24 43.83
N ALA A 51 -21.28 -17.81 44.95
CA ALA A 51 -22.67 -18.25 45.13
C ALA A 51 -23.71 -17.10 45.07
N HIS A 52 -23.29 -15.83 45.11
CA HIS A 52 -24.18 -14.66 45.05
C HIS A 52 -23.95 -13.74 43.84
N ALA A 53 -22.95 -14.02 43.00
CA ALA A 53 -22.63 -13.23 41.82
C ALA A 53 -23.02 -14.00 40.55
N GLY A 54 -24.26 -13.82 40.09
CA GLY A 54 -24.78 -14.51 38.89
C GLY A 54 -23.89 -14.35 37.64
N PRO A 55 -24.09 -15.17 36.59
CA PRO A 55 -23.19 -15.34 35.44
C PRO A 55 -22.77 -14.03 34.74
N TYR A 56 -23.58 -12.98 34.83
CA TYR A 56 -23.31 -11.65 34.28
C TYR A 56 -22.16 -10.91 34.97
N LEU A 57 -21.94 -11.10 36.28
CA LEU A 57 -20.83 -10.46 37.00
C LEU A 57 -19.47 -11.00 36.56
N SER A 58 -19.38 -12.28 36.22
CA SER A 58 -18.17 -12.88 35.65
C SER A 58 -17.84 -12.32 34.26
N ALA A 59 -18.87 -12.12 33.42
CA ALA A 59 -18.72 -11.54 32.10
C ALA A 59 -18.33 -10.05 32.17
N VAL A 60 -18.93 -9.30 33.10
CA VAL A 60 -18.61 -7.89 33.34
C VAL A 60 -17.23 -7.73 33.95
N ALA A 61 -16.85 -8.54 34.95
CA ALA A 61 -15.51 -8.52 35.54
C ALA A 61 -14.44 -8.89 34.50
N GLY A 62 -14.70 -9.89 33.65
CA GLY A 62 -13.83 -10.24 32.52
C GLY A 62 -13.73 -9.14 31.45
N ALA A 63 -14.80 -8.37 31.24
CA ALA A 63 -14.79 -7.23 30.32
C ALA A 63 -14.06 -6.01 30.90
N LEU A 64 -14.12 -5.82 32.22
CA LEU A 64 -13.43 -4.77 32.97
C LEU A 64 -11.96 -5.09 33.23
N SER A 65 -11.59 -6.38 33.30
CA SER A 65 -10.19 -6.84 33.38
C SER A 65 -9.46 -6.83 32.03
N LYS A 66 -9.91 -6.00 31.08
CA LYS A 66 -9.21 -5.86 29.79
C LYS A 66 -7.78 -5.39 30.05
N PRO A 67 -6.82 -5.88 29.23
CA PRO A 67 -5.41 -5.69 29.50
C PRO A 67 -5.06 -4.20 29.49
N LEU A 68 -3.95 -3.87 30.15
CA LEU A 68 -3.24 -2.60 30.02
C LEU A 68 -3.29 -2.08 28.57
N PRO A 69 -3.33 -0.76 28.36
CA PRO A 69 -3.45 -0.17 27.04
C PRO A 69 -2.44 -0.82 26.08
N PRO A 70 -2.86 -1.19 24.86
CA PRO A 70 -1.97 -1.85 23.90
C PRO A 70 -0.71 -1.00 23.71
N GLU A 71 0.41 -1.66 23.41
CA GLU A 71 1.64 -0.94 23.16
C GLU A 71 1.41 0.15 22.12
N ARG A 72 1.98 1.35 22.34
CA ARG A 72 1.83 2.49 21.42
C ARG A 72 2.17 2.09 19.97
N SER A 73 3.17 1.23 19.81
CA SER A 73 3.62 0.70 18.53
C SER A 73 2.54 -0.12 17.82
N GLU A 74 1.75 -0.89 18.55
CA GLU A 74 0.64 -1.70 18.04
C GLU A 74 -0.52 -0.81 17.58
N ILE A 75 -0.85 0.22 18.36
CA ILE A 75 -1.87 1.21 17.99
C ILE A 75 -1.51 1.87 16.67
N VAL A 76 -0.27 2.37 16.54
CA VAL A 76 0.20 3.02 15.31
C VAL A 76 0.10 2.06 14.11
N ARG A 77 0.56 0.81 14.24
CA ARG A 77 0.50 -0.16 13.13
C ARG A 77 -0.92 -0.51 12.71
N LYS A 78 -1.85 -0.66 13.66
CA LYS A 78 -3.28 -0.86 13.39
C LYS A 78 -3.90 0.33 12.66
N SER A 79 -3.57 1.54 13.09
CA SER A 79 -4.02 2.77 12.43
C SER A 79 -3.47 2.88 11.01
N LEU A 80 -2.20 2.54 10.78
CA LEU A 80 -1.61 2.51 9.44
C LEU A 80 -2.31 1.52 8.52
N LEU A 81 -2.56 0.28 8.96
CA LEU A 81 -3.34 -0.68 8.16
C LEU A 81 -4.73 -0.13 7.80
N THR A 82 -5.39 0.47 8.79
CA THR A 82 -6.71 1.09 8.59
C THR A 82 -6.64 2.18 7.54
N GLN A 83 -5.64 3.07 7.62
CA GLN A 83 -5.45 4.17 6.69
C GLN A 83 -5.10 3.70 5.28
N ILE A 84 -4.31 2.63 5.12
CA ILE A 84 -3.97 2.06 3.81
C ILE A 84 -5.25 1.61 3.08
N VAL A 85 -6.11 0.85 3.77
CA VAL A 85 -7.35 0.37 3.16
C VAL A 85 -8.34 1.50 2.94
N SER A 86 -8.47 2.43 3.89
CA SER A 86 -9.37 3.58 3.72
C SER A 86 -8.93 4.51 2.58
N ALA A 87 -7.62 4.74 2.39
CA ALA A 87 -7.12 5.49 1.24
C ALA A 87 -7.47 4.80 -0.08
N PHE A 88 -7.40 3.46 -0.12
CA PHE A 88 -7.83 2.68 -1.28
C PHE A 88 -9.35 2.81 -1.54
N GLU A 89 -10.18 2.73 -0.51
CA GLU A 89 -11.65 2.91 -0.63
C GLU A 89 -12.01 4.30 -1.17
N VAL A 90 -11.35 5.34 -0.63
CA VAL A 90 -11.52 6.72 -1.10
C VAL A 90 -11.09 6.86 -2.56
N HIS A 91 -9.97 6.24 -2.94
CA HIS A 91 -9.49 6.21 -4.33
C HIS A 91 -10.50 5.54 -5.27
N LEU A 92 -11.04 4.37 -4.90
CA LEU A 92 -12.10 3.72 -5.70
C LEU A 92 -13.35 4.58 -5.83
N GLY A 93 -13.76 5.25 -4.75
CA GLY A 93 -14.88 6.20 -4.77
C GLY A 93 -14.63 7.38 -5.71
N ALA A 94 -13.41 7.94 -5.70
CA ALA A 94 -13.02 9.01 -6.62
C ALA A 94 -13.05 8.56 -8.09
N LEU A 95 -12.57 7.35 -8.39
CA LEU A 95 -12.64 6.76 -9.73
C LEU A 95 -14.09 6.56 -10.18
N MET A 96 -14.96 6.08 -9.29
CA MET A 96 -16.39 5.91 -9.59
C MET A 96 -17.06 7.27 -9.86
N ARG A 97 -16.75 8.29 -9.05
CA ARG A 97 -17.21 9.66 -9.29
C ARG A 97 -16.80 10.14 -10.68
N ILE A 98 -15.53 10.03 -11.04
CA ILE A 98 -15.02 10.43 -12.37
C ILE A 98 -15.82 9.72 -13.47
N HIS A 99 -16.04 8.40 -13.36
CA HIS A 99 -16.82 7.66 -14.35
C HIS A 99 -18.24 8.21 -14.50
N LEU A 100 -18.97 8.41 -13.38
CA LEU A 100 -20.34 8.92 -13.38
C LEU A 100 -20.43 10.36 -13.90
N SER A 101 -19.43 11.20 -13.58
CA SER A 101 -19.34 12.58 -14.08
C SER A 101 -19.11 12.64 -15.59
N VAL A 102 -18.33 11.72 -16.16
CA VAL A 102 -18.14 11.60 -17.63
C VAL A 102 -19.38 11.00 -18.29
N HIS A 103 -20.00 9.99 -17.66
CA HIS A 103 -21.12 9.24 -18.21
C HIS A 103 -22.45 9.61 -17.53
N ARG A 104 -22.78 10.91 -17.44
CA ARG A 104 -24.00 11.39 -16.76
C ARG A 104 -25.29 10.72 -17.26
N LYS A 105 -25.33 10.30 -18.53
CA LYS A 105 -26.48 9.56 -19.10
C LYS A 105 -26.70 8.18 -18.47
N ALA A 106 -25.66 7.56 -17.92
CA ALA A 106 -25.76 6.28 -17.21
C ALA A 106 -26.47 6.41 -15.85
N LEU A 107 -26.62 7.63 -15.32
CA LEU A 107 -27.35 7.89 -14.07
C LEU A 107 -28.87 7.70 -14.24
N GLY A 108 -29.40 7.92 -15.45
CA GLY A 108 -30.86 7.95 -15.69
C GLY A 108 -31.51 6.62 -16.06
N ALA A 109 -30.84 5.49 -15.87
CA ALA A 109 -31.31 4.19 -16.37
C ALA A 109 -32.28 3.44 -15.42
N ASP A 110 -32.31 3.77 -14.13
CA ASP A 110 -33.12 3.05 -13.12
C ASP A 110 -33.84 4.02 -12.16
N GLU A 111 -35.17 3.84 -12.07
CA GLU A 111 -36.17 4.34 -11.10
C GLU A 111 -36.13 5.82 -10.60
N LYS A 112 -37.29 6.28 -10.10
CA LYS A 112 -37.50 7.66 -9.62
C LYS A 112 -36.69 7.94 -8.35
N GLU A 113 -35.48 8.48 -8.49
CA GLU A 113 -34.60 8.80 -7.36
C GLU A 113 -34.90 10.13 -6.65
N PHE A 114 -35.62 11.04 -7.30
CA PHE A 114 -36.01 12.32 -6.73
C PHE A 114 -37.53 12.49 -6.72
N SER A 115 -38.07 12.97 -5.59
CA SER A 115 -39.44 13.49 -5.53
C SER A 115 -39.51 14.91 -6.11
N LEU A 116 -40.72 15.39 -6.43
CA LEU A 116 -40.91 16.78 -6.84
C LEU A 116 -40.48 17.76 -5.74
N ALA A 117 -40.62 17.39 -4.47
CA ALA A 117 -40.16 18.21 -3.36
C ALA A 117 -38.62 18.33 -3.34
N ASP A 118 -37.91 17.24 -3.63
CA ASP A 118 -36.45 17.26 -3.72
C ASP A 118 -35.99 18.16 -4.88
N LEU A 119 -36.62 18.02 -6.05
CA LEU A 119 -36.30 18.85 -7.23
C LEU A 119 -36.57 20.34 -7.01
N LEU A 120 -37.59 20.69 -6.21
CA LEU A 120 -37.88 22.08 -5.84
C LEU A 120 -36.92 22.62 -4.77
N ALA A 121 -36.24 21.75 -4.02
CA ALA A 121 -35.26 22.13 -3.01
C ALA A 121 -33.88 22.45 -3.61
N TYR A 122 -33.53 21.85 -4.75
CA TYR A 122 -32.30 22.18 -5.48
C TYR A 122 -32.40 23.51 -6.23
N GLY A 123 -31.31 24.27 -6.25
CA GLY A 123 -31.20 25.52 -7.00
C GLY A 123 -30.96 25.32 -8.50
N SER A 124 -30.57 24.12 -8.92
CA SER A 124 -30.33 23.78 -10.33
C SER A 124 -30.42 22.27 -10.58
N ILE A 125 -30.56 21.88 -11.86
CA ILE A 125 -30.48 20.46 -12.26
C ILE A 125 -29.08 19.91 -11.99
N GLU A 126 -28.05 20.73 -12.18
CA GLU A 126 -26.66 20.38 -11.92
C GLU A 126 -26.44 20.00 -10.46
N GLU A 127 -27.02 20.75 -9.52
CA GLU A 127 -26.96 20.44 -8.09
C GLU A 127 -27.64 19.09 -7.76
N ALA A 128 -28.79 18.81 -8.37
CA ALA A 128 -29.46 17.52 -8.22
C ALA A 128 -28.63 16.36 -8.80
N VAL A 129 -27.92 16.59 -9.92
CA VAL A 129 -27.03 15.60 -10.54
C VAL A 129 -25.82 15.31 -9.65
N GLU A 130 -25.19 16.34 -9.08
CA GLU A 130 -24.04 16.15 -8.19
C GLU A 130 -24.44 15.42 -6.90
N ASP A 131 -25.58 15.77 -6.29
CA ASP A 131 -26.10 15.03 -5.12
C ASP A 131 -26.42 13.57 -5.46
N LEU A 132 -26.92 13.29 -6.67
CA LEU A 132 -27.12 11.92 -7.12
C LEU A 132 -25.79 11.16 -7.24
N VAL A 133 -24.78 11.78 -7.85
CA VAL A 133 -23.43 11.19 -7.95
C VAL A 133 -22.87 10.89 -6.55
N ASP A 134 -23.03 11.81 -5.60
CA ASP A 134 -22.61 11.63 -4.20
C ASP A 134 -23.26 10.41 -3.57
N ARG A 135 -24.59 10.29 -3.68
CA ARG A 135 -25.35 9.13 -3.15
C ARG A 135 -24.89 7.82 -3.77
N ARG A 136 -24.66 7.78 -5.09
CA ARG A 136 -24.20 6.57 -5.80
C ARG A 136 -22.79 6.17 -5.39
N VAL A 137 -21.88 7.14 -5.23
CA VAL A 137 -20.52 6.89 -4.75
C VAL A 137 -20.52 6.44 -3.29
N GLU A 138 -21.38 7.00 -2.44
CA GLU A 138 -21.53 6.56 -1.06
C GLU A 138 -22.05 5.12 -0.98
N ASP A 139 -23.11 4.76 -1.72
CA ASP A 139 -23.59 3.36 -1.75
C ASP A 139 -22.49 2.43 -2.24
N PHE A 140 -21.80 2.80 -3.32
CA PHE A 140 -20.69 2.02 -3.88
C PHE A 140 -19.56 1.77 -2.86
N THR A 141 -19.10 2.82 -2.18
CA THR A 141 -17.98 2.73 -1.22
C THR A 141 -18.33 1.95 0.05
N ARG A 142 -19.60 1.95 0.46
CA ARG A 142 -20.08 1.15 1.62
C ARG A 142 -20.17 -0.35 1.32
N ARG A 143 -20.15 -0.74 0.04
CA ARG A 143 -20.14 -2.15 -0.38
C ARG A 143 -18.73 -2.74 -0.23
N GLY A 144 -18.61 -4.05 -0.37
CA GLY A 144 -17.32 -4.75 -0.21
C GLY A 144 -16.62 -5.05 -1.54
N LEU A 145 -15.45 -5.70 -1.42
CA LEU A 145 -14.58 -6.10 -2.53
C LEU A 145 -15.30 -6.72 -3.73
N GLU A 146 -16.21 -7.66 -3.50
CA GLU A 146 -16.95 -8.35 -4.57
C GLU A 146 -17.76 -7.37 -5.41
N HIS A 147 -18.41 -6.40 -4.76
CA HIS A 147 -19.16 -5.37 -5.45
C HIS A 147 -18.22 -4.46 -6.24
N TRP A 148 -17.14 -3.98 -5.62
CA TRP A 148 -16.15 -3.13 -6.31
C TRP A 148 -15.59 -3.81 -7.56
N ALA A 149 -15.14 -5.06 -7.42
CA ALA A 149 -14.62 -5.85 -8.55
C ALA A 149 -15.66 -5.96 -9.67
N SER A 150 -16.90 -6.33 -9.33
CA SER A 150 -17.98 -6.47 -10.31
C SER A 150 -18.30 -5.16 -11.05
N GLN A 151 -18.28 -4.02 -10.36
CA GLN A 151 -18.59 -2.73 -10.97
C GLN A 151 -17.50 -2.33 -11.96
N PHE A 152 -16.23 -2.36 -11.56
CA PHE A 152 -15.13 -2.00 -12.45
C PHE A 152 -15.00 -2.95 -13.66
N GLU A 153 -15.26 -4.24 -13.47
CA GLU A 153 -15.35 -5.20 -14.60
C GLU A 153 -16.47 -4.81 -15.58
N ARG A 154 -17.64 -4.38 -15.09
CA ARG A 154 -18.72 -3.86 -15.95
C ARG A 154 -18.35 -2.56 -16.68
N LEU A 155 -17.47 -1.75 -16.11
CA LEU A 155 -16.88 -0.58 -16.76
C LEU A 155 -15.79 -0.95 -17.79
N GLY A 156 -15.46 -2.24 -17.90
CA GLY A 156 -14.54 -2.76 -18.90
C GLY A 156 -13.07 -2.75 -18.47
N THR A 157 -12.77 -2.57 -17.19
CA THR A 157 -11.41 -2.78 -16.66
C THR A 157 -11.07 -4.29 -16.64
N PRO A 158 -9.78 -4.67 -16.60
CA PRO A 158 -9.40 -6.03 -16.23
C PRO A 158 -9.98 -6.42 -14.86
N LYS A 159 -10.07 -7.73 -14.61
CA LYS A 159 -10.49 -8.22 -13.30
C LYS A 159 -9.50 -7.74 -12.24
N MET A 160 -10.00 -7.27 -11.09
CA MET A 160 -9.12 -6.78 -10.01
C MET A 160 -8.10 -7.83 -9.57
N ARG A 161 -8.45 -9.12 -9.66
CA ARG A 161 -7.54 -10.24 -9.42
C ARG A 161 -6.30 -10.21 -10.29
N ASP A 162 -6.46 -9.85 -11.56
CA ASP A 162 -5.37 -9.83 -12.53
C ASP A 162 -4.47 -8.61 -12.32
N LEU A 163 -4.93 -7.60 -11.56
CA LEU A 163 -4.19 -6.39 -11.18
C LEU A 163 -3.46 -6.53 -9.84
N ALA A 164 -3.79 -7.54 -9.03
CA ALA A 164 -3.11 -7.81 -7.77
C ALA A 164 -1.73 -8.46 -7.99
N ILE A 165 -0.75 -8.09 -7.16
CA ILE A 165 0.53 -8.82 -7.05
C ILE A 165 0.26 -10.26 -6.61
N ASP A 166 -0.48 -10.39 -5.50
CA ASP A 166 -1.05 -11.65 -5.02
C ASP A 166 -2.46 -11.38 -4.51
N TRP A 167 -3.45 -11.98 -5.17
CA TRP A 167 -4.85 -11.76 -4.86
C TRP A 167 -5.22 -12.18 -3.44
N ASP A 168 -4.66 -13.29 -2.96
CA ASP A 168 -5.01 -13.82 -1.65
C ASP A 168 -4.45 -12.93 -0.53
N THR A 169 -3.25 -12.35 -0.72
CA THR A 169 -2.71 -11.31 0.18
C THR A 169 -3.61 -10.08 0.17
N PHE A 170 -4.01 -9.60 -1.00
CA PHE A 170 -4.88 -8.43 -1.10
C PHE A 170 -6.21 -8.63 -0.37
N VAL A 171 -6.88 -9.77 -0.58
CA VAL A 171 -8.13 -10.12 0.12
C VAL A 171 -7.89 -10.19 1.64
N GLU A 172 -6.80 -10.84 2.06
CA GLU A 172 -6.47 -10.98 3.48
C GLU A 172 -6.23 -9.62 4.15
N VAL A 173 -5.58 -8.67 3.46
CA VAL A 173 -5.34 -7.32 3.96
C VAL A 173 -6.65 -6.58 4.25
N LEU A 174 -7.62 -6.67 3.34
CA LEU A 174 -8.94 -6.06 3.53
C LEU A 174 -9.68 -6.70 4.72
N GLU A 175 -9.67 -8.03 4.81
CA GLU A 175 -10.34 -8.75 5.88
C GLU A 175 -9.64 -8.58 7.24
N ARG A 176 -8.31 -8.45 7.27
CA ARG A 176 -7.57 -8.11 8.49
C ARG A 176 -7.91 -6.72 8.97
N ARG A 177 -8.03 -5.73 8.07
CA ARG A 177 -8.51 -4.39 8.45
C ARG A 177 -9.92 -4.45 9.03
N ASN A 178 -10.83 -5.22 8.42
CA ASN A 178 -12.17 -5.41 8.97
C ASN A 178 -12.14 -6.03 10.38
N ALA A 179 -11.24 -6.98 10.62
CA ALA A 179 -11.04 -7.55 11.95
C ALA A 179 -10.48 -6.53 12.95
N VAL A 180 -9.53 -5.67 12.55
CA VAL A 180 -9.02 -4.57 13.39
C VAL A 180 -10.15 -3.65 13.83
N VAL A 181 -10.96 -3.17 12.89
CA VAL A 181 -12.01 -2.16 13.13
C VAL A 181 -13.20 -2.75 13.89
N HIS A 182 -13.71 -3.91 13.47
CA HIS A 182 -15.00 -4.43 13.97
C HIS A 182 -14.87 -5.55 14.99
N HIS A 183 -13.72 -6.21 15.06
CA HIS A 183 -13.53 -7.40 15.88
C HIS A 183 -12.34 -7.26 16.84
N ASN A 184 -11.84 -6.05 17.08
CA ASN A 184 -10.68 -5.79 17.94
C ASN A 184 -9.49 -6.69 17.59
N SER A 185 -9.19 -6.82 16.29
CA SER A 185 -8.16 -7.71 15.73
C SER A 185 -8.38 -9.20 15.98
N THR A 186 -9.59 -9.63 16.35
CA THR A 186 -9.91 -11.04 16.62
C THR A 186 -10.45 -11.73 15.38
N VAL A 187 -9.96 -12.94 15.10
CA VAL A 187 -10.43 -13.75 13.97
C VAL A 187 -11.89 -14.14 14.14
N SER A 188 -12.71 -13.73 13.18
CA SER A 188 -14.13 -14.07 13.09
C SER A 188 -14.37 -15.24 12.13
N ARG A 189 -15.58 -15.83 12.15
CA ARG A 189 -15.97 -16.85 11.16
C ARG A 189 -15.96 -16.28 9.73
N GLN A 190 -16.30 -15.01 9.57
CA GLN A 190 -16.26 -14.30 8.29
C GLN A 190 -14.84 -14.21 7.75
N TYR A 191 -13.87 -13.85 8.60
CA TYR A 191 -12.45 -13.83 8.21
C TYR A 191 -12.01 -15.20 7.72
N VAL A 192 -12.32 -16.27 8.48
CA VAL A 192 -12.00 -17.64 8.07
C VAL A 192 -12.69 -18.01 6.74
N ALA A 193 -13.94 -17.65 6.54
CA ALA A 193 -14.66 -17.98 5.31
C ALA A 193 -14.09 -17.30 4.05
N ARG A 194 -13.56 -16.07 4.18
CA ARG A 194 -13.11 -15.25 3.05
C ARG A 194 -11.62 -15.35 2.76
N VAL A 195 -10.81 -15.56 3.80
CA VAL A 195 -9.35 -15.66 3.65
C VAL A 195 -8.96 -17.10 3.34
N ARG A 196 -8.20 -17.30 2.25
CA ARG A 196 -7.71 -18.62 1.84
C ARG A 196 -6.80 -19.24 2.88
N GLU A 197 -6.83 -20.57 2.96
CA GLU A 197 -6.07 -21.34 3.95
C GLU A 197 -4.58 -21.03 3.95
N ALA A 198 -3.97 -20.89 2.77
CA ALA A 198 -2.56 -20.55 2.61
C ALA A 198 -2.14 -19.22 3.28
N LYS A 199 -3.11 -18.30 3.53
CA LYS A 199 -2.87 -17.01 4.22
C LYS A 199 -3.28 -17.03 5.68
N ARG A 200 -3.88 -18.13 6.16
CA ARG A 200 -4.28 -18.34 7.55
C ARG A 200 -3.29 -19.18 8.35
N ASN A 201 -2.06 -19.42 7.87
CA ASN A 201 -1.11 -20.34 8.50
C ASN A 201 -1.01 -20.11 10.02
N ASN A 202 -1.50 -21.08 10.81
CA ASN A 202 -1.58 -21.06 12.29
C ASN A 202 -2.54 -20.02 12.92
N ILE A 203 -3.46 -19.45 12.13
CA ILE A 203 -4.49 -18.52 12.59
C ILE A 203 -5.78 -19.31 12.86
N GLN A 204 -6.17 -19.38 14.13
CA GLN A 204 -7.37 -20.09 14.56
C GLN A 204 -8.54 -19.13 14.79
N LEU A 205 -9.77 -19.67 14.79
CA LEU A 205 -10.92 -18.87 15.19
C LEU A 205 -10.70 -18.28 16.59
N ARG A 206 -11.05 -17.00 16.77
CA ARG A 206 -10.79 -16.22 18.00
C ARG A 206 -9.32 -15.89 18.31
N SER A 207 -8.35 -16.27 17.47
CA SER A 207 -6.97 -15.79 17.66
C SER A 207 -6.87 -14.29 17.39
N ILE A 208 -5.85 -13.65 17.97
CA ILE A 208 -5.57 -12.22 17.74
C ILE A 208 -4.65 -12.10 16.52
N LEU A 209 -5.08 -11.32 15.53
CA LEU A 209 -4.30 -10.94 14.35
C LEU A 209 -3.31 -9.85 14.74
N ARG A 210 -2.02 -10.20 14.72
CA ARG A 210 -0.94 -9.23 14.89
C ARG A 210 -0.65 -8.49 13.59
N ILE A 211 -0.22 -7.23 13.72
CA ILE A 211 0.25 -6.40 12.63
C ILE A 211 1.64 -5.94 13.03
N ASP A 212 2.65 -6.46 12.36
CA ASP A 212 4.05 -6.08 12.52
C ASP A 212 4.54 -5.30 11.29
N VAL A 213 5.79 -4.84 11.34
CA VAL A 213 6.40 -4.08 10.25
C VAL A 213 6.49 -4.91 8.96
N PRO A 214 6.96 -6.19 8.99
CA PRO A 214 6.95 -7.04 7.81
C PRO A 214 5.57 -7.18 7.17
N TYR A 215 4.51 -7.31 7.96
CA TYR A 215 3.15 -7.35 7.45
C TYR A 215 2.75 -6.05 6.74
N LEU A 216 3.04 -4.88 7.31
CA LEU A 216 2.72 -3.61 6.66
C LEU A 216 3.49 -3.44 5.34
N ASN A 217 4.74 -3.88 5.30
CA ASN A 217 5.59 -3.83 4.11
C ASN A 217 5.06 -4.73 2.97
N SER A 218 4.31 -5.80 3.28
CA SER A 218 3.64 -6.62 2.26
C SER A 218 2.23 -6.13 1.92
N ALA A 219 1.51 -5.60 2.91
CA ALA A 219 0.14 -5.12 2.75
C ALA A 219 0.04 -3.89 1.85
N LEU A 220 0.90 -2.90 2.06
CA LEU A 220 0.88 -1.64 1.31
C LEU A 220 1.05 -1.85 -0.21
N PRO A 221 2.11 -2.52 -0.73
CA PRO A 221 2.25 -2.71 -2.17
C PRO A 221 1.11 -3.56 -2.75
N SER A 222 0.56 -4.52 -1.98
CA SER A 222 -0.58 -5.33 -2.40
C SER A 222 -1.83 -4.49 -2.68
N VAL A 223 -2.11 -3.48 -1.85
CA VAL A 223 -3.24 -2.56 -2.02
C VAL A 223 -2.95 -1.53 -3.10
N LEU A 224 -1.73 -0.99 -3.13
CA LEU A 224 -1.32 0.02 -4.09
C LEU A 224 -1.40 -0.49 -5.54
N ALA A 225 -0.92 -1.72 -5.80
CA ALA A 225 -0.96 -2.31 -7.14
C ALA A 225 -2.40 -2.40 -7.70
N VAL A 226 -3.36 -2.84 -6.88
CA VAL A 226 -4.77 -2.91 -7.31
C VAL A 226 -5.34 -1.52 -7.52
N GLY A 227 -5.11 -0.59 -6.59
CA GLY A 227 -5.65 0.78 -6.69
C GLY A 227 -5.16 1.53 -7.92
N VAL A 228 -3.85 1.53 -8.15
CA VAL A 228 -3.24 2.15 -9.33
C VAL A 228 -3.66 1.42 -10.60
N GLY A 229 -3.60 0.09 -10.62
CA GLY A 229 -3.99 -0.71 -11.78
C GLY A 229 -5.44 -0.47 -12.23
N VAL A 230 -6.38 -0.36 -11.28
CA VAL A 230 -7.79 -0.04 -11.57
C VAL A 230 -7.91 1.38 -12.13
N GLY A 231 -7.22 2.36 -11.53
CA GLY A 231 -7.23 3.75 -11.99
C GLY A 231 -6.70 3.90 -13.41
N CYS A 232 -5.53 3.34 -13.70
CA CYS A 232 -4.95 3.34 -15.03
C CYS A 232 -5.82 2.61 -16.06
N SER A 233 -6.38 1.46 -15.68
CA SER A 233 -7.29 0.70 -16.54
C SER A 233 -8.56 1.49 -16.85
N LEU A 234 -9.14 2.18 -15.87
CA LEU A 234 -10.32 3.01 -16.06
C LEU A 234 -9.99 4.21 -16.95
N ALA A 235 -8.86 4.89 -16.74
CA ALA A 235 -8.44 6.03 -17.57
C ALA A 235 -8.37 5.62 -19.05
N LEU A 236 -7.73 4.48 -19.36
CA LEU A 236 -7.68 3.92 -20.70
C LEU A 236 -9.06 3.56 -21.27
N LYS A 237 -10.08 3.33 -20.43
CA LYS A 237 -11.45 3.03 -20.89
C LYS A 237 -12.27 4.29 -21.15
N LEU A 238 -12.10 5.31 -20.33
CA LEU A 238 -12.82 6.57 -20.45
C LEU A 238 -12.35 7.38 -21.67
N GLU A 239 -11.03 7.49 -21.88
CA GLU A 239 -10.46 8.42 -22.85
C GLU A 239 -9.77 7.71 -24.01
N LYS A 240 -10.57 7.39 -25.05
CA LYS A 240 -10.09 6.64 -26.22
C LYS A 240 -9.24 7.46 -27.19
N SER A 241 -9.35 8.78 -27.20
CA SER A 241 -8.54 9.66 -28.05
C SER A 241 -7.11 9.80 -27.51
N GLU A 242 -6.94 9.85 -26.19
CA GLU A 242 -5.66 10.17 -25.53
C GLU A 242 -4.89 8.95 -25.01
N GLN A 243 -5.04 7.80 -25.67
CA GLN A 243 -4.42 6.55 -25.23
C GLN A 243 -2.89 6.64 -25.09
N SER A 244 -2.23 7.42 -25.95
CA SER A 244 -0.76 7.57 -25.89
C SER A 244 -0.32 8.40 -24.69
N GLU A 245 -1.08 9.42 -24.31
CA GLU A 245 -0.78 10.30 -23.18
C GLU A 245 -0.98 9.54 -21.87
N ILE A 246 -2.09 8.82 -21.75
CA ILE A 246 -2.35 7.93 -20.62
C ILE A 246 -1.29 6.82 -20.54
N GLY A 247 -0.90 6.27 -21.69
CA GLY A 247 0.17 5.28 -21.77
C GLY A 247 1.51 5.80 -21.24
N ASN A 248 1.87 7.05 -21.54
CA ASN A 248 3.08 7.68 -20.99
C ASN A 248 2.96 7.87 -19.47
N GLU A 249 1.80 8.32 -18.97
CA GLU A 249 1.62 8.46 -17.52
C GLU A 249 1.68 7.13 -16.77
N ILE A 250 1.20 6.04 -17.37
CA ILE A 250 1.38 4.70 -16.79
C ILE A 250 2.87 4.35 -16.67
N VAL A 251 3.68 4.68 -17.68
CA VAL A 251 5.14 4.46 -17.65
C VAL A 251 5.81 5.35 -16.60
N ASP A 252 5.37 6.59 -16.43
CA ASP A 252 5.97 7.53 -15.48
C ASP A 252 5.57 7.20 -14.04
N ILE A 253 4.35 6.70 -13.81
CA ILE A 253 3.94 6.07 -12.55
C ILE A 253 4.79 4.83 -12.25
N GLN A 254 5.03 3.97 -13.24
CA GLN A 254 5.88 2.79 -13.09
C GLN A 254 7.32 3.18 -12.73
N TYR A 255 7.88 4.18 -13.40
CA TYR A 255 9.21 4.72 -13.09
C TYR A 255 9.28 5.32 -11.67
N SER A 256 8.24 6.04 -11.25
CA SER A 256 8.14 6.60 -9.90
C SER A 256 8.08 5.51 -8.83
N ALA A 257 7.37 4.41 -9.10
CA ALA A 257 7.35 3.23 -8.23
C ALA A 257 8.75 2.60 -8.10
N MET A 258 9.48 2.44 -9.22
CA MET A 258 10.84 1.90 -9.24
C MET A 258 11.82 2.76 -8.43
N THR A 259 11.80 4.08 -8.62
CA THR A 259 12.72 5.00 -7.92
C THR A 259 12.48 5.05 -6.41
N GLN A 260 11.29 4.68 -5.96
CA GLN A 260 10.93 4.55 -4.54
C GLN A 260 11.11 3.12 -3.99
N GLY A 261 11.58 2.16 -4.81
CA GLY A 261 11.78 0.77 -4.39
C GLY A 261 10.50 -0.08 -4.35
N TRP A 262 9.39 0.40 -4.91
CA TRP A 262 8.14 -0.36 -5.04
C TRP A 262 8.19 -1.33 -6.23
N TRP A 263 9.20 -2.19 -6.26
CA TRP A 263 9.48 -3.06 -7.41
C TRP A 263 8.32 -3.98 -7.78
N SER A 264 7.64 -4.57 -6.80
CA SER A 264 6.48 -5.45 -7.04
C SER A 264 5.29 -4.72 -7.66
N VAL A 265 5.10 -3.44 -7.31
CA VAL A 265 4.08 -2.59 -7.92
C VAL A 265 4.50 -2.25 -9.35
N ALA A 266 5.74 -1.81 -9.56
CA ALA A 266 6.25 -1.46 -10.88
C ALA A 266 6.25 -2.63 -11.87
N GLU A 267 6.63 -3.84 -11.43
CA GLU A 267 6.55 -5.05 -12.24
C GLU A 267 5.11 -5.33 -12.65
N LYS A 268 4.17 -5.25 -11.69
CA LYS A 268 2.75 -5.51 -11.93
C LYS A 268 2.10 -4.52 -12.90
N MET A 269 2.50 -3.25 -12.84
CA MET A 269 2.03 -2.21 -13.75
C MET A 269 2.34 -2.52 -15.23
N GLY A 270 3.35 -3.33 -15.51
CA GLY A 270 3.68 -3.80 -16.86
C GLY A 270 2.52 -4.45 -17.61
N GLY A 271 1.62 -5.11 -16.88
CA GLY A 271 0.46 -5.81 -17.45
C GLY A 271 -0.77 -4.94 -17.70
N VAL A 272 -0.75 -3.65 -17.36
CA VAL A 272 -1.92 -2.76 -17.49
C VAL A 272 -2.09 -2.24 -18.91
N LEU A 273 -1.00 -2.07 -19.66
CA LEU A 273 -1.04 -1.54 -21.01
C LEU A 273 -1.74 -2.51 -21.97
N PRO A 274 -2.66 -2.03 -22.82
CA PRO A 274 -3.34 -2.89 -23.79
C PRO A 274 -2.40 -3.30 -24.92
N ALA A 275 -2.68 -4.45 -25.54
CA ALA A 275 -1.82 -5.01 -26.60
C ALA A 275 -1.64 -4.07 -27.81
N ASN A 276 -2.65 -3.25 -28.13
CA ASN A 276 -2.63 -2.29 -29.23
C ASN A 276 -1.95 -0.94 -28.87
N MET A 277 -1.41 -0.80 -27.65
CA MET A 277 -0.67 0.41 -27.24
C MET A 277 0.53 0.68 -28.16
N ARG A 278 0.91 1.94 -28.35
CA ARG A 278 2.05 2.30 -29.21
C ARG A 278 3.33 1.55 -28.78
N ALA A 279 4.06 1.01 -29.76
CA ALA A 279 5.22 0.14 -29.49
C ALA A 279 6.26 0.78 -28.55
N GLY A 280 6.59 2.06 -28.74
CA GLY A 280 7.55 2.75 -27.86
C GLY A 280 7.13 2.80 -26.39
N ILE A 281 5.83 3.00 -26.11
CA ILE A 281 5.31 3.00 -24.73
C ILE A 281 5.39 1.59 -24.14
N ARG A 282 5.00 0.57 -24.91
CA ARG A 282 5.10 -0.83 -24.47
C ARG A 282 6.55 -1.24 -24.18
N LEU A 283 7.50 -0.84 -25.03
CA LEU A 283 8.91 -1.17 -24.86
C LEU A 283 9.50 -0.51 -23.60
N ARG A 284 9.19 0.78 -23.35
CA ARG A 284 9.58 1.44 -22.08
C ARG A 284 9.02 0.69 -20.87
N CYS A 285 7.75 0.33 -20.93
CA CYS A 285 7.08 -0.40 -19.85
C CYS A 285 7.69 -1.80 -19.62
N GLN A 286 8.03 -2.51 -20.70
CA GLN A 286 8.67 -3.82 -20.66
C GLN A 286 10.07 -3.74 -20.04
N VAL A 287 10.90 -2.77 -20.45
CA VAL A 287 12.22 -2.54 -19.85
C VAL A 287 12.10 -2.27 -18.34
N ASN A 288 11.16 -1.42 -17.94
CA ASN A 288 10.90 -1.13 -16.53
C ASN A 288 10.42 -2.37 -15.74
N SER A 289 9.60 -3.23 -16.35
CA SER A 289 9.21 -4.51 -15.76
C SER A 289 10.40 -5.46 -15.62
N TRP A 290 11.30 -5.51 -16.60
CA TRP A 290 12.51 -6.34 -16.48
C TRP A 290 13.44 -5.87 -15.37
N ILE A 291 13.66 -4.56 -15.23
CA ILE A 291 14.44 -3.98 -14.13
C ILE A 291 13.81 -4.38 -12.79
N SER A 292 12.49 -4.21 -12.66
CA SER A 292 11.75 -4.53 -11.43
C SER A 292 11.83 -6.01 -11.09
N GLY A 293 11.69 -6.89 -12.08
CA GLY A 293 11.81 -8.34 -11.89
C GLY A 293 13.23 -8.78 -11.53
N GLN A 294 14.26 -8.09 -11.99
CA GLN A 294 15.65 -8.35 -11.58
C GLN A 294 15.90 -7.90 -10.13
N GLU A 295 15.35 -6.78 -9.69
CA GLU A 295 15.46 -6.32 -8.30
C GLU A 295 14.70 -7.23 -7.32
N LEU A 296 13.57 -7.81 -7.74
CA LEU A 296 12.80 -8.75 -6.90
C LEU A 296 13.40 -10.14 -6.82
N ASN A 297 13.85 -10.67 -7.97
CA ASN A 297 14.15 -12.09 -8.13
C ASN A 297 15.62 -12.36 -8.48
N GLY A 298 16.45 -11.33 -8.49
CA GLY A 298 17.86 -11.39 -8.85
C GLY A 298 18.14 -11.15 -10.34
N PRO A 299 19.40 -10.86 -10.71
CA PRO A 299 19.78 -10.39 -12.06
C PRO A 299 19.46 -11.37 -13.20
N ASN A 300 19.28 -12.65 -12.89
CA ASN A 300 19.03 -13.69 -13.89
C ASN A 300 17.55 -14.00 -14.14
N SER A 301 16.61 -13.38 -13.41
CA SER A 301 15.18 -13.71 -13.46
C SER A 301 14.58 -13.65 -14.86
N ASN A 302 15.02 -12.68 -15.67
CA ASN A 302 14.46 -12.38 -16.98
C ASN A 302 15.47 -12.59 -18.11
N ARG A 303 16.64 -13.16 -17.81
CA ARG A 303 17.82 -13.17 -18.70
C ARG A 303 17.54 -13.77 -20.08
N ALA A 304 16.87 -14.92 -20.11
CA ALA A 304 16.57 -15.62 -21.35
C ALA A 304 15.63 -14.84 -22.28
N GLU A 305 14.73 -13.99 -21.72
CA GLU A 305 13.86 -13.12 -22.51
C GLU A 305 14.67 -11.95 -23.09
N ILE A 306 15.51 -11.33 -22.26
CA ILE A 306 16.35 -10.19 -22.64
C ILE A 306 17.39 -10.60 -23.71
N GLU A 307 18.00 -11.79 -23.60
CA GLU A 307 18.94 -12.33 -24.60
C GLU A 307 18.28 -12.54 -25.97
N ARG A 308 16.98 -12.85 -26.00
CA ARG A 308 16.21 -13.06 -27.25
C ARG A 308 15.61 -11.78 -27.82
N TRP A 309 15.65 -10.68 -27.07
CA TRP A 309 15.07 -9.42 -27.49
C TRP A 309 15.90 -8.80 -28.62
N ASP A 310 15.35 -8.73 -29.83
CA ASP A 310 16.02 -8.10 -30.96
C ASP A 310 15.89 -6.58 -30.89
N THR A 311 17.02 -5.90 -30.68
CA THR A 311 17.10 -4.44 -30.63
C THR A 311 17.67 -3.82 -31.90
N SER A 312 17.92 -4.60 -32.95
CA SER A 312 18.65 -4.17 -34.14
C SER A 312 17.92 -3.07 -34.94
N ALA A 313 16.58 -3.10 -34.94
CA ALA A 313 15.71 -2.11 -35.58
C ALA A 313 15.10 -1.08 -34.60
N LEU A 314 15.50 -1.10 -33.32
CA LEU A 314 14.96 -0.21 -32.28
C LEU A 314 15.83 1.04 -32.09
N ALA A 315 15.30 2.04 -31.40
CA ALA A 315 16.08 3.21 -31.01
C ALA A 315 17.32 2.79 -30.17
N PRO A 316 18.46 3.51 -30.27
CA PRO A 316 19.72 3.08 -29.64
C PRO A 316 19.63 2.81 -28.14
N ILE A 317 18.75 3.54 -27.42
CA ILE A 317 18.51 3.34 -25.99
C ILE A 317 18.10 1.91 -25.61
N TYR A 318 17.42 1.18 -26.49
CA TYR A 318 16.98 -0.18 -26.21
C TYR A 318 18.13 -1.20 -26.28
N LYS A 319 19.09 -0.98 -27.18
CA LYS A 319 20.33 -1.76 -27.22
C LYS A 319 21.18 -1.54 -25.97
N ILE A 320 21.28 -0.29 -25.52
CA ILE A 320 21.92 0.07 -24.26
C ILE A 320 21.19 -0.62 -23.09
N ALA A 321 19.86 -0.56 -23.07
CA ALA A 321 19.06 -1.19 -22.03
C ALA A 321 19.31 -2.70 -21.96
N GLN A 322 19.32 -3.39 -23.10
CA GLN A 322 19.65 -4.82 -23.17
C GLN A 322 21.02 -5.11 -22.56
N ARG A 323 22.06 -4.36 -22.96
CA ARG A 323 23.42 -4.54 -22.43
C ARG A 323 23.50 -4.31 -20.92
N CYS A 324 22.90 -3.24 -20.44
CA CYS A 324 22.85 -2.94 -19.00
C CYS A 324 22.14 -4.04 -18.22
N LEU A 325 21.02 -4.56 -18.73
CA LEU A 325 20.27 -5.64 -18.10
C LEU A 325 21.00 -6.99 -18.12
N LEU A 326 21.87 -7.24 -19.10
CA LEU A 326 22.70 -8.45 -19.20
C LEU A 326 24.03 -8.36 -18.43
N GLY A 327 24.38 -7.17 -17.94
CA GLY A 327 25.65 -6.92 -17.25
C GLY A 327 26.81 -6.57 -18.19
N ASP A 328 26.56 -6.33 -19.47
CA ASP A 328 27.56 -6.02 -20.49
C ASP A 328 27.93 -4.53 -20.48
N TYR A 329 28.29 -4.01 -19.30
CA TYR A 329 28.47 -2.58 -19.04
C TYR A 329 29.57 -1.94 -19.89
N ASN A 330 30.72 -2.59 -20.04
CA ASN A 330 31.83 -2.09 -20.87
C ASN A 330 31.42 -1.90 -22.34
N ALA A 331 30.53 -2.76 -22.84
CA ALA A 331 29.99 -2.62 -24.18
C ALA A 331 28.93 -1.51 -24.26
N ALA A 332 28.22 -1.21 -23.16
CA ALA A 332 27.22 -0.14 -23.13
C ALA A 332 27.85 1.28 -23.14
N VAL A 333 29.01 1.47 -22.50
CA VAL A 333 29.68 2.79 -22.34
C VAL A 333 29.83 3.59 -23.65
N PRO A 334 30.42 3.08 -24.74
CA PRO A 334 30.57 3.87 -25.96
C PRO A 334 29.23 4.26 -26.60
N GLU A 335 28.20 3.42 -26.45
CA GLU A 335 26.85 3.72 -26.96
C GLU A 335 26.15 4.77 -26.11
N ILE A 336 26.34 4.74 -24.79
CA ILE A 336 25.87 5.76 -23.85
C ILE A 336 26.48 7.12 -24.19
N ILE A 337 27.79 7.19 -24.38
CA ILE A 337 28.47 8.44 -24.75
C ILE A 337 27.87 9.03 -26.04
N GLU A 338 27.58 8.19 -27.03
CA GLU A 338 27.05 8.67 -28.30
C GLU A 338 25.61 9.19 -28.21
N ILE A 339 24.72 8.47 -27.51
CA ILE A 339 23.33 8.91 -27.32
C ILE A 339 23.23 10.16 -26.41
N MET A 340 24.20 10.36 -25.53
CA MET A 340 24.29 11.60 -24.73
C MET A 340 24.69 12.80 -25.58
N LYS A 341 25.58 12.63 -26.58
CA LYS A 341 25.92 13.71 -27.52
C LYS A 341 24.74 14.13 -28.39
N SER A 342 23.86 13.19 -28.76
CA SER A 342 22.64 13.53 -29.52
C SER A 342 21.56 14.20 -28.66
N GLY A 343 21.71 14.18 -27.32
CA GLY A 343 20.74 14.74 -26.38
C GLY A 343 19.56 13.80 -26.06
N ASP A 344 19.59 12.57 -26.56
CA ASP A 344 18.54 11.57 -26.34
C ASP A 344 18.66 10.86 -24.97
N LEU A 345 19.76 11.08 -24.25
CA LEU A 345 19.97 10.66 -22.87
C LEU A 345 20.65 11.78 -22.09
N SER A 346 20.07 12.20 -20.97
CA SER A 346 20.69 13.20 -20.11
C SER A 346 21.60 12.58 -19.05
N GLU A 347 22.49 13.39 -18.49
CA GLU A 347 23.26 13.00 -17.29
C GLU A 347 22.36 12.63 -16.11
N ILE A 348 21.24 13.34 -15.94
CA ILE A 348 20.28 13.08 -14.88
C ILE A 348 19.70 11.67 -15.04
N ASP A 349 19.37 11.27 -16.27
CA ASP A 349 18.87 9.92 -16.56
C ASP A 349 19.92 8.87 -16.19
N LEU A 350 21.18 9.07 -16.57
CA LEU A 350 22.27 8.14 -16.26
C LEU A 350 22.47 7.99 -14.73
N ARG A 351 22.34 9.08 -13.98
CA ARG A 351 22.51 9.08 -12.52
C ARG A 351 21.30 8.52 -11.77
N ARG A 352 20.08 8.70 -12.29
CA ARG A 352 18.84 8.41 -11.54
C ARG A 352 18.08 7.20 -12.03
N TRP A 353 18.08 6.87 -13.33
CA TRP A 353 17.29 5.76 -13.84
C TRP A 353 17.84 4.44 -13.26
N PRO A 354 16.98 3.62 -12.62
CA PRO A 354 17.36 2.29 -12.16
C PRO A 354 18.05 1.38 -13.19
N LEU A 355 17.78 1.56 -14.50
CA LEU A 355 18.44 0.82 -15.57
C LEU A 355 19.96 0.83 -15.47
N PHE A 356 20.54 1.97 -15.08
CA PHE A 356 21.98 2.18 -15.04
C PHE A 356 22.59 1.88 -13.66
N LYS A 357 21.84 1.32 -12.70
CA LYS A 357 22.36 1.00 -11.36
C LYS A 357 23.60 0.12 -11.42
N GLY A 358 23.52 -1.01 -12.13
CA GLY A 358 24.66 -1.90 -12.28
C GLY A 358 25.83 -1.28 -13.05
N LEU A 359 25.57 -0.40 -14.02
CA LEU A 359 26.62 0.38 -14.70
C LEU A 359 27.38 1.26 -13.70
N ARG A 360 26.65 2.03 -12.86
CA ARG A 360 27.24 2.91 -11.83
C ARG A 360 28.05 2.16 -10.79
N GLU A 361 27.74 0.89 -10.54
CA GLU A 361 28.45 0.04 -9.59
C GLU A 361 29.71 -0.61 -10.19
N ASN A 362 29.81 -0.72 -11.52
CA ASN A 362 30.85 -1.51 -12.20
C ASN A 362 31.74 -0.70 -13.17
N VAL A 363 31.37 0.54 -13.48
CA VAL A 363 32.11 1.41 -14.41
C VAL A 363 32.37 2.76 -13.75
N ASP A 364 33.59 3.26 -13.92
CA ASP A 364 33.95 4.62 -13.53
C ASP A 364 33.24 5.64 -14.43
N LEU A 365 32.32 6.41 -13.86
CA LEU A 365 31.55 7.42 -14.58
C LEU A 365 32.44 8.53 -15.18
N ALA A 366 33.68 8.73 -14.71
CA ALA A 366 34.63 9.64 -15.35
C ALA A 366 34.95 9.26 -16.81
N GLN A 367 34.78 7.98 -17.18
CA GLN A 367 34.89 7.53 -18.57
C GLN A 367 33.78 8.09 -19.47
N ILE A 368 32.63 8.45 -18.88
CA ILE A 368 31.46 9.00 -19.55
C ILE A 368 31.45 10.53 -19.42
N PHE A 369 31.91 11.08 -18.29
CA PHE A 369 32.01 12.51 -17.99
C PHE A 369 33.47 12.97 -17.77
N PRO A 370 34.28 13.12 -18.83
CA PRO A 370 35.70 13.46 -18.69
C PRO A 370 35.99 14.86 -18.12
N HIS A 371 34.98 15.69 -17.83
CA HIS A 371 35.14 17.09 -17.41
C HIS A 371 35.00 17.35 -15.89
N GLU A 372 34.73 16.36 -15.04
CA GLU A 372 34.61 16.58 -13.57
C GLU A 372 35.92 16.38 -12.78
N SER A 373 37.01 15.94 -13.42
CA SER A 373 38.32 15.75 -12.76
C SER A 373 39.13 17.05 -12.67
N GLY A 374 38.60 18.09 -12.01
CA GLY A 374 39.28 19.38 -11.97
C GLY A 374 38.64 20.43 -11.09
N ASN A 375 38.44 20.14 -9.81
CA ASN A 375 38.39 21.17 -8.75
C ASN A 375 38.80 20.53 -7.42
N GLY A 376 40.11 20.50 -7.17
CA GLY A 376 40.62 20.46 -5.80
C GLY A 376 40.17 21.72 -5.05
N PRO A 377 40.16 21.71 -3.70
CA PRO A 377 39.72 22.87 -2.95
C PRO A 377 40.64 24.04 -3.31
N ALA A 378 40.06 25.12 -3.84
CA ALA A 378 40.78 26.37 -4.01
C ALA A 378 41.22 26.83 -2.62
N GLU A 379 42.53 26.81 -2.39
CA GLU A 379 43.18 27.56 -1.33
C GLU A 379 42.73 29.01 -1.45
N GLY A 380 41.83 29.44 -0.55
CA GLY A 380 41.51 30.83 -0.37
C GLY A 380 42.70 31.53 0.31
N PRO A 381 43.08 32.74 -0.11
CA PRO A 381 44.26 33.40 0.43
C PRO A 381 44.05 33.76 1.90
N GLU A 382 45.08 33.48 2.70
CA GLU A 382 45.31 34.09 4.00
C GLU A 382 45.10 35.61 3.93
N SER A 383 44.17 36.12 4.71
CA SER A 383 44.37 37.30 5.56
C SER A 383 43.04 37.70 6.19
N LEU A 384 42.92 37.53 7.50
CA LEU A 384 42.43 38.60 8.35
C LEU A 384 42.97 38.37 9.76
N GLN A 385 43.71 39.38 10.19
CA GLN A 385 44.48 39.45 11.40
C GLN A 385 43.62 39.30 12.65
N GLN A 386 44.21 38.63 13.63
CA GLN A 386 43.89 38.79 15.04
C GLN A 386 43.98 40.28 15.41
N ASN A 387 42.99 40.83 16.13
CA ASN A 387 43.18 41.16 17.54
C ASN A 387 41.92 41.71 18.25
N PRO A 388 41.90 41.67 19.59
CA PRO A 388 40.70 41.58 20.42
C PRO A 388 40.32 42.90 21.11
N SER A 389 39.07 42.99 21.54
CA SER A 389 38.63 43.50 22.86
C SER A 389 37.16 43.20 23.06
#